data_AF-A0A176RXQ0-F1
#
_entry.id   AF-A0A176RXQ0-F1
#
_cell.length_a   1.000
_cell.length_b   1.000
_cell.length_c   1.000
_cell.angle_alpha   90.00
_cell.angle_beta   90.00
_cell.angle_gamma   90.00
#
_symmetry.space_group_name_H-M   'P 1'
#
loop_
_entity.id
_entity.type
_entity.pdbx_description
1 polymer ?
#
loop_
_entity_poly.entity_id
_entity_poly.type
_entity_poly.pdbx_seq_one_letter_code
_entity_poly.pdbx_strand_id
1 'polypeptide(L)'
;YSGKLSDIKKAKAISQDLTDIAHQMNWPLVSLEDDESAIWFDTQLTGVALSVHPKCETFFLGFDENGNLYHPINVMLISEGYIKPEEVSVFVKTQFAEPETHLWIIGVLKYVQMHYIPDLQVTDEAGYWETGDVEILEENMGTIDVKTEMMTRVLASINVGEIYDCTPEKMASWFEGLVTR
;
A
#
# COMPACT_ATOMS: atom_id res chain seq x y z
N TYR A 1 -2.18 3.13 6.12
CA TYR A 1 -3.45 3.55 6.72
C TYR A 1 -4.03 2.43 7.57
N SER A 2 -4.76 2.77 8.62
CA SER A 2 -5.39 1.83 9.55
C SER A 2 -6.66 2.42 10.15
N GLY A 3 -7.56 1.57 10.61
CA GLY A 3 -8.80 2.01 11.21
C GLY A 3 -9.80 0.87 11.35
N LYS A 4 -10.97 1.20 11.88
CA LYS A 4 -12.04 0.24 12.14
C LYS A 4 -13.39 0.81 11.73
N LEU A 5 -14.23 0.00 11.09
CA LEU A 5 -15.60 0.41 10.78
C LEU A 5 -16.32 0.89 12.04
N SER A 6 -16.95 2.06 11.96
CA SER A 6 -17.77 2.58 13.06
C SER A 6 -19.02 1.73 13.31
N ASP A 7 -19.50 1.04 12.28
CA ASP A 7 -20.61 0.10 12.31
C ASP A 7 -20.32 -1.04 11.33
N ILE A 8 -20.09 -2.24 11.86
CA ILE A 8 -19.77 -3.42 11.06
C ILE A 8 -20.87 -3.78 10.04
N LYS A 9 -22.13 -3.43 10.31
CA LYS A 9 -23.23 -3.68 9.37
C LYS A 9 -23.07 -2.91 8.06
N LYS A 10 -22.21 -1.89 8.07
CA LYS A 10 -21.85 -1.11 6.88
C LYS A 10 -20.77 -1.74 6.02
N ALA A 11 -20.14 -2.86 6.40
CA ALA A 11 -19.08 -3.51 5.61
C ALA A 11 -19.50 -3.76 4.14
N LYS A 12 -20.73 -4.26 3.93
CA LYS A 12 -21.27 -4.44 2.57
C LYS A 12 -21.60 -3.14 1.87
N ALA A 13 -22.02 -2.11 2.61
CA ALA A 13 -22.34 -0.80 2.05
C ALA A 13 -21.08 -0.10 1.54
N ILE A 14 -19.98 -0.10 2.32
CA ILE A 14 -18.69 0.43 1.85
C ILE A 14 -18.17 -0.37 0.65
N SER A 15 -18.26 -1.70 0.65
CA SER A 15 -17.87 -2.50 -0.53
C SER A 15 -18.66 -2.12 -1.77
N GLN A 16 -19.98 -1.88 -1.63
CA GLN A 16 -20.82 -1.45 -2.75
C GLN A 16 -20.45 -0.05 -3.24
N ASP A 17 -20.27 0.92 -2.35
CA ASP A 17 -19.89 2.28 -2.73
C ASP A 17 -18.53 2.30 -3.45
N LEU A 18 -17.55 1.53 -2.96
CA LEU A 18 -16.24 1.40 -3.60
C LEU A 18 -16.32 0.70 -4.96
N THR A 19 -17.22 -0.28 -5.10
CA THR A 19 -17.51 -0.93 -6.39
C THR A 19 -18.12 0.07 -7.38
N ASP A 20 -19.07 0.89 -6.94
CA ASP A 20 -19.71 1.91 -7.77
C ASP A 20 -18.69 2.98 -8.20
N ILE A 21 -17.81 3.43 -7.29
CA ILE A 21 -16.70 4.32 -7.61
C ILE A 21 -15.79 3.68 -8.66
N ALA A 22 -15.36 2.43 -8.45
CA ALA A 22 -14.49 1.74 -9.39
C ALA A 22 -15.12 1.60 -10.79
N HIS A 23 -16.43 1.29 -10.87
CA HIS A 23 -17.15 1.25 -12.14
C HIS A 23 -17.21 2.62 -12.84
N GLN A 24 -17.50 3.70 -12.10
CA GLN A 24 -17.53 5.05 -12.67
C GLN A 24 -16.15 5.50 -13.17
N MET A 25 -15.09 5.10 -12.47
CA MET A 25 -13.72 5.42 -12.82
C MET A 25 -13.10 4.44 -13.83
N ASN A 26 -13.83 3.40 -14.21
CA ASN A 26 -13.36 2.30 -15.06
C ASN A 26 -12.09 1.62 -14.51
N TRP A 27 -12.01 1.46 -13.19
CA TRP A 27 -10.96 0.74 -12.50
C TRP A 27 -11.32 -0.75 -12.39
N PRO A 28 -10.42 -1.66 -12.79
CA PRO A 28 -10.60 -3.08 -12.48
C PRO A 28 -10.69 -3.29 -10.96
N LEU A 29 -11.62 -4.16 -10.54
CA LEU A 29 -11.82 -4.50 -9.13
C LEU A 29 -11.99 -6.00 -8.95
N VAL A 30 -11.66 -6.48 -7.75
CA VAL A 30 -11.97 -7.83 -7.28
C VAL A 30 -12.69 -7.71 -5.95
N SER A 31 -13.86 -8.36 -5.84
CA SER A 31 -14.54 -8.53 -4.55
C SER A 31 -13.75 -9.52 -3.71
N LEU A 32 -13.43 -9.15 -2.47
CA LEU A 32 -12.72 -10.04 -1.55
C LEU A 32 -13.63 -11.17 -1.03
N GLU A 33 -14.94 -11.07 -1.23
CA GLU A 33 -15.92 -12.09 -0.82
C GLU A 33 -16.14 -13.17 -1.89
N ASP A 34 -15.89 -12.84 -3.17
CA ASP A 34 -16.16 -13.73 -4.31
C ASP A 34 -14.98 -14.66 -4.64
N ASP A 35 -13.83 -14.44 -4.02
CA ASP A 35 -12.70 -15.36 -4.13
C ASP A 35 -13.01 -16.61 -3.29
N GLU A 36 -13.17 -17.79 -3.90
CA GLU A 36 -13.43 -19.03 -3.15
C GLU A 36 -12.27 -19.43 -2.21
N SER A 37 -11.10 -18.79 -2.36
CA SER A 37 -9.97 -18.85 -1.42
C SER A 37 -10.02 -17.77 -0.32
N ALA A 38 -11.06 -16.92 -0.28
CA ALA A 38 -11.22 -15.76 0.60
C ALA A 38 -11.36 -16.06 2.09
N ILE A 39 -11.38 -17.34 2.49
CA ILE A 39 -11.04 -17.69 3.86
C ILE A 39 -9.52 -17.64 3.95
N TRP A 40 -9.01 -16.42 4.17
CA TRP A 40 -7.61 -16.18 4.39
C TRP A 40 -7.29 -16.66 5.80
N PHE A 41 -6.75 -17.86 5.96
CA PHE A 41 -6.28 -18.36 7.26
C PHE A 41 -7.36 -18.20 8.37
N ASP A 42 -8.54 -18.77 8.13
CA ASP A 42 -9.73 -18.71 9.00
C ASP A 42 -10.37 -17.31 9.19
N THR A 43 -9.89 -16.29 8.47
CA THR A 43 -10.48 -14.95 8.48
C THR A 43 -11.09 -14.62 7.13
N GLN A 44 -12.40 -14.39 7.12
CA GLN A 44 -13.10 -13.89 5.94
C GLN A 44 -13.02 -12.35 5.90
N LEU A 45 -12.67 -11.80 4.73
CA LEU A 45 -12.66 -10.36 4.50
C LEU A 45 -13.85 -9.96 3.62
N THR A 46 -14.63 -8.97 4.06
CA THR A 46 -15.60 -8.25 3.23
C THR A 46 -14.95 -6.98 2.71
N GLY A 47 -14.95 -6.76 1.40
CA GLY A 47 -14.25 -5.61 0.83
C GLY A 47 -13.93 -5.72 -0.65
N VAL A 48 -13.06 -4.84 -1.11
CA VAL A 48 -12.61 -4.81 -2.51
C VAL A 48 -11.09 -4.62 -2.61
N ALA A 49 -10.53 -5.16 -3.69
CA ALA A 49 -9.19 -4.85 -4.17
C ALA A 49 -9.32 -4.05 -5.47
N LEU A 50 -8.76 -2.84 -5.49
CA LEU A 50 -8.89 -1.89 -6.61
C LEU A 50 -7.57 -1.74 -7.37
N SER A 51 -7.63 -1.83 -8.69
CA SER A 51 -6.51 -1.55 -9.58
C SER A 51 -6.64 -0.15 -10.17
N VAL A 52 -6.26 0.86 -9.40
CA VAL A 52 -6.43 2.29 -9.78
C VAL A 52 -5.58 2.67 -10.99
N HIS A 53 -4.37 2.11 -11.12
CA HIS A 53 -3.46 2.35 -12.24
C HIS A 53 -2.51 1.16 -12.46
N PRO A 54 -2.10 0.81 -13.69
CA PRO A 54 -1.22 -0.34 -13.96
C PRO A 54 0.17 -0.28 -13.31
N LYS A 55 0.63 0.93 -12.96
CA LYS A 55 1.89 1.16 -12.23
C LYS A 55 1.69 1.44 -10.74
N CYS A 56 0.49 1.24 -10.20
CA CYS A 56 0.23 1.36 -8.77
C CYS A 56 0.10 -0.05 -8.18
N GLU A 57 0.52 -0.23 -6.93
CA GLU A 57 0.14 -1.43 -6.19
C GLU A 57 -1.39 -1.52 -6.07
N THR A 58 -1.91 -2.74 -5.98
CA THR A 58 -3.34 -2.96 -5.74
C THR A 58 -3.76 -2.32 -4.42
N PHE A 59 -4.84 -1.55 -4.46
CA PHE A 59 -5.36 -0.83 -3.31
C PHE A 59 -6.43 -1.67 -2.61
N PHE A 60 -6.11 -2.18 -1.42
CA PHE A 60 -6.97 -3.12 -0.68
C PHE A 60 -7.78 -2.44 0.44
N LEU A 61 -9.10 -2.60 0.40
CA LEU A 61 -10.01 -2.18 1.47
C LEU A 61 -10.81 -3.40 1.92
N GLY A 62 -10.23 -4.20 2.82
CA GLY A 62 -10.83 -5.42 3.35
C GLY A 62 -11.13 -5.34 4.84
N PHE A 63 -12.29 -5.81 5.27
CA PHE A 63 -12.76 -5.75 6.65
C PHE A 63 -13.05 -7.14 7.19
N ASP A 64 -12.52 -7.46 8.38
CA ASP A 64 -12.87 -8.70 9.08
C ASP A 64 -14.27 -8.65 9.71
N GLU A 65 -14.66 -9.77 10.33
CA GLU A 65 -15.92 -9.91 11.08
C GLU A 65 -16.02 -9.04 12.35
N ASN A 66 -14.99 -8.27 12.68
CA ASN A 66 -14.98 -7.28 13.74
C ASN A 66 -14.93 -5.84 13.19
N GLY A 67 -14.84 -5.67 11.88
CA GLY A 67 -14.73 -4.39 11.18
C GLY A 67 -13.31 -3.82 11.14
N ASN A 68 -12.29 -4.59 11.52
CA ASN A 68 -10.89 -4.17 11.42
C ASN A 68 -10.45 -4.17 9.95
N LEU A 69 -9.73 -3.12 9.55
CA LEU A 69 -9.22 -2.97 8.20
C LEU A 69 -7.91 -3.75 8.00
N TYR A 70 -7.90 -4.68 7.05
CA TYR A 70 -6.76 -5.55 6.76
C TYR A 70 -6.43 -5.64 5.26
N HIS A 71 -5.14 -5.83 5.01
CA HIS A 71 -4.60 -6.39 3.78
C HIS A 71 -4.60 -7.92 3.90
N PRO A 72 -4.80 -8.70 2.81
CA PRO A 72 -4.70 -10.17 2.87
C PRO A 72 -3.40 -10.69 3.50
N ILE A 73 -2.27 -10.03 3.23
CA ILE A 73 -0.98 -10.37 3.85
C ILE A 73 -0.98 -10.22 5.39
N ASN A 74 -1.76 -9.28 5.93
CA ASN A 74 -1.82 -9.05 7.36
C ASN A 74 -2.50 -10.23 8.06
N VAL A 75 -3.55 -10.76 7.44
CA VAL A 75 -4.26 -11.95 7.92
C VAL A 75 -3.31 -13.16 8.01
N MET A 76 -2.51 -13.39 6.97
CA MET A 76 -1.48 -14.43 6.97
C MET A 76 -0.48 -14.23 8.12
N LEU A 77 0.06 -13.02 8.27
CA LEU A 77 1.08 -12.72 9.27
C LEU A 77 0.55 -12.83 10.72
N ILE A 78 -0.72 -12.46 10.94
CA ILE A 78 -1.40 -12.65 12.23
C ILE A 78 -1.58 -14.14 12.52
N SER A 79 -2.07 -14.91 11.54
CA SER A 79 -2.31 -16.35 11.71
C SER A 79 -1.04 -17.13 12.07
N GLU A 80 0.09 -16.73 11.49
CA GLU A 80 1.40 -17.34 11.77
C GLU A 80 2.07 -16.77 13.05
N GLY A 81 1.44 -15.79 13.70
CA GLY A 81 1.94 -15.18 14.94
C GLY A 81 3.14 -14.24 14.77
N TYR A 82 3.40 -13.76 13.54
CA TYR A 82 4.49 -12.82 13.27
C TYR A 82 4.17 -11.39 13.73
N ILE A 83 2.89 -11.01 13.69
CA ILE A 83 2.42 -9.67 14.07
C ILE A 83 1.14 -9.79 14.88
N LYS A 84 0.88 -8.81 15.75
CA LYS A 84 -0.40 -8.75 16.49
C LYS A 84 -1.44 -7.94 15.71
N PRO A 85 -2.74 -8.28 15.81
CA PRO A 85 -3.83 -7.53 15.19
C PRO A 85 -3.76 -6.00 15.38
N GLU A 86 -3.43 -5.55 16.59
CA GLU A 86 -3.36 -4.13 16.96
C GLU A 86 -2.17 -3.37 16.36
N GLU A 87 -1.17 -4.08 15.83
CA GLU A 87 0.04 -3.49 15.24
C GLU A 87 -0.10 -3.34 13.71
N VAL A 88 -1.23 -3.77 13.14
CA VAL A 88 -1.43 -3.84 11.71
C VAL A 88 -1.76 -2.48 11.10
N SER A 89 -1.14 -2.21 9.95
CA SER A 89 -1.57 -1.18 9.01
C SER A 89 -1.63 -1.74 7.59
N VAL A 90 -2.51 -1.18 6.77
CA VAL A 90 -2.57 -1.43 5.34
C VAL A 90 -1.71 -0.39 4.62
N PHE A 91 -1.13 -0.75 3.48
CA PHE A 91 -0.28 0.13 2.68
C PHE A 91 -0.60 -0.04 1.20
N VAL A 92 -0.25 0.98 0.43
CA VAL A 92 -0.28 0.96 -1.04
C VAL A 92 0.82 1.88 -1.53
N LYS A 93 1.67 1.41 -2.42
CA LYS A 93 2.68 2.27 -3.07
C LYS A 93 2.15 2.85 -4.36
N THR A 94 2.21 4.18 -4.43
CA THR A 94 1.79 4.95 -5.61
C THR A 94 2.96 5.49 -6.41
N GLN A 95 4.18 5.37 -5.89
CA GLN A 95 5.40 6.03 -6.39
C GLN A 95 5.82 5.67 -7.81
N PHE A 96 5.26 4.63 -8.43
CA PHE A 96 5.57 4.28 -9.83
C PHE A 96 4.51 4.78 -10.82
N ALA A 97 3.43 5.38 -10.34
CA ALA A 97 2.36 5.98 -11.13
C ALA A 97 2.45 7.52 -11.08
N GLU A 98 1.70 8.20 -11.96
CA GLU A 98 1.62 9.66 -11.97
C GLU A 98 0.96 10.21 -10.69
N PRO A 99 1.26 11.45 -10.26
CA PRO A 99 0.69 12.06 -9.05
C PRO A 99 -0.83 11.98 -8.95
N GLU A 100 -1.53 12.06 -10.09
CA GLU A 100 -2.99 11.91 -10.17
C GLU A 100 -3.49 10.59 -9.54
N THR A 101 -2.75 9.50 -9.68
CA THR A 101 -3.11 8.21 -9.07
C THR A 101 -3.11 8.29 -7.55
N HIS A 102 -2.15 9.01 -6.98
CA HIS A 102 -2.07 9.25 -5.55
C HIS A 102 -3.27 10.10 -5.07
N LEU A 103 -3.63 11.14 -5.83
CA LEU A 103 -4.83 11.96 -5.55
C LEU A 103 -6.10 11.12 -5.51
N TRP A 104 -6.28 10.18 -6.45
CA TRP A 104 -7.43 9.28 -6.48
C TRP A 104 -7.50 8.39 -5.24
N ILE A 105 -6.39 7.78 -4.84
CA ILE A 105 -6.32 6.95 -3.63
C ILE A 105 -6.65 7.77 -2.39
N ILE A 106 -6.08 8.97 -2.25
CA ILE A 106 -6.38 9.85 -1.13
C ILE A 106 -7.85 10.28 -1.12
N GLY A 107 -8.44 10.56 -2.29
CA GLY A 107 -9.86 10.86 -2.43
C GLY A 107 -10.75 9.72 -1.92
N VAL A 108 -10.44 8.48 -2.29
CA VAL A 108 -11.15 7.29 -1.77
C VAL A 108 -10.95 7.15 -0.26
N LEU A 109 -9.73 7.32 0.26
CA LEU A 109 -9.47 7.24 1.70
C LEU A 109 -10.22 8.33 2.49
N LYS A 110 -10.30 9.56 1.99
CA LYS A 110 -11.11 10.64 2.60
C LYS A 110 -12.60 10.29 2.61
N TYR A 111 -13.11 9.74 1.50
CA TYR A 111 -14.49 9.27 1.43
C TYR A 111 -14.76 8.19 2.48
N VAL A 112 -13.89 7.17 2.56
CA VAL A 112 -13.98 6.11 3.57
C VAL A 112 -13.95 6.69 4.99
N GLN A 113 -13.05 7.64 5.25
CA GLN A 113 -12.96 8.32 6.54
C GLN A 113 -14.27 9.02 6.92
N MET A 114 -14.83 9.81 6.00
CA MET A 114 -16.03 10.62 6.26
C MET A 114 -17.29 9.78 6.50
N HIS A 115 -17.41 8.62 5.84
CA HIS A 115 -18.66 7.86 5.82
C HIS A 115 -18.65 6.58 6.65
N TYR A 116 -17.47 5.99 6.88
CA TYR A 116 -17.34 4.62 7.39
C TYR A 116 -16.34 4.45 8.53
N ILE A 117 -15.22 5.19 8.50
CA ILE A 117 -14.11 5.06 9.46
C ILE A 117 -13.70 6.45 9.95
N PRO A 118 -14.47 7.11 10.84
CA PRO A 118 -14.20 8.47 11.28
C PRO A 118 -12.81 8.66 11.91
N ASP A 119 -12.23 7.60 12.46
CA ASP A 119 -10.92 7.56 13.09
C ASP A 119 -9.81 7.01 12.17
N LEU A 120 -10.04 6.93 10.84
CA LEU A 120 -9.06 6.45 9.87
C LEU A 120 -7.75 7.22 10.02
N GLN A 121 -6.68 6.50 10.29
CA GLN A 121 -5.33 7.03 10.35
C GLN A 121 -4.63 6.76 9.02
N VAL A 122 -4.06 7.80 8.43
CA VAL A 122 -3.26 7.69 7.21
C VAL A 122 -1.93 8.37 7.49
N THR A 123 -0.86 7.65 7.22
CA THR A 123 0.49 8.22 7.12
C THR A 123 0.80 8.31 5.63
N ASP A 124 0.89 9.53 5.12
CA ASP A 124 1.20 9.79 3.72
C ASP A 124 2.62 10.37 3.61
N GLU A 125 3.54 9.56 3.06
CA GLU A 125 4.93 10.00 2.84
C GLU A 125 5.05 11.11 1.79
N ALA A 126 4.04 11.25 0.92
CA ALA A 126 4.00 12.33 -0.07
C ALA A 126 3.42 13.64 0.49
N GLY A 127 2.77 13.58 1.66
CA GLY A 127 2.30 14.74 2.43
C GLY A 127 1.01 15.39 1.91
N TYR A 128 0.36 14.83 0.90
CA TYR A 128 -0.88 15.37 0.34
C TYR A 128 -2.07 15.17 1.29
N TRP A 129 -2.12 14.06 2.04
CA TRP A 129 -3.19 13.74 2.98
C TRP A 129 -3.44 14.85 4.02
N GLU A 130 -2.37 15.45 4.55
CA GLU A 130 -2.38 16.48 5.58
C GLU A 130 -2.51 17.88 5.00
N THR A 131 -1.87 18.14 3.85
CA THR A 131 -1.72 19.49 3.30
C THR A 131 -2.78 19.84 2.28
N GLY A 132 -3.25 18.86 1.49
CA GLY A 132 -4.04 19.09 0.28
C GLY A 132 -3.29 19.83 -0.82
N ASP A 133 -1.96 19.93 -0.73
CA ASP A 133 -1.12 20.69 -1.64
C ASP A 133 -0.50 19.79 -2.73
N VAL A 134 -0.94 19.99 -3.98
CA VAL A 134 -0.47 19.20 -5.13
C VAL A 134 0.99 19.51 -5.46
N GLU A 135 1.49 20.72 -5.19
CA GLU A 135 2.89 21.06 -5.47
C GLU A 135 3.83 20.27 -4.54
N ILE A 136 3.44 20.11 -3.26
CA ILE A 136 4.18 19.29 -2.29
C ILE A 136 4.18 17.81 -2.71
N LEU A 137 3.04 17.29 -3.20
CA LEU A 137 2.93 15.93 -3.71
C LEU A 137 3.90 15.70 -4.88
N GLU A 138 3.87 16.59 -5.88
CA GLU A 138 4.73 16.49 -7.07
C GLU A 138 6.22 16.60 -6.72
N GLU A 139 6.59 17.51 -5.82
CA GLU A 139 7.98 17.66 -5.35
C GLU A 139 8.48 16.40 -4.63
N ASN A 140 7.67 15.85 -3.72
CA ASN A 140 8.04 14.68 -2.93
C ASN A 140 8.14 13.42 -3.80
N MET A 141 7.17 13.20 -4.70
CA MET A 141 7.22 12.08 -5.64
C MET A 141 8.40 12.22 -6.62
N GLY A 142 8.63 13.42 -7.17
CA GLY A 142 9.78 13.67 -8.05
C GLY A 142 11.13 13.44 -7.35
N THR A 143 11.22 13.76 -6.06
CA THR A 143 12.41 13.50 -5.25
C THR A 143 12.70 11.99 -5.12
N ILE A 144 11.65 11.16 -4.99
CA ILE A 144 11.78 9.70 -4.94
C ILE A 144 12.28 9.15 -6.27
N ASP A 145 11.76 9.64 -7.39
CA ASP A 145 12.18 9.22 -8.73
C ASP A 145 13.65 9.52 -8.98
N VAL A 146 14.10 10.74 -8.66
CA VAL A 146 15.50 11.15 -8.82
C VAL A 146 16.43 10.27 -7.98
N LYS A 147 16.08 9.97 -6.73
CA LYS A 147 16.88 9.11 -5.85
C LYS A 147 16.92 7.66 -6.34
N THR A 148 15.80 7.15 -6.85
CA THR A 148 15.69 5.79 -7.39
C THR A 148 16.54 5.64 -8.65
N GLU A 149 16.49 6.61 -9.56
CA GLU A 149 17.31 6.66 -10.77
C GLU A 149 18.81 6.78 -10.43
N MET A 150 19.17 7.63 -9.46
CA MET A 150 20.55 7.73 -8.99
C MET A 150 21.06 6.40 -8.43
N MET A 151 20.28 5.74 -7.57
CA MET A 151 20.61 4.42 -7.03
C MET A 151 20.76 3.38 -8.16
N THR A 152 19.86 3.40 -9.13
CA THR A 152 19.88 2.48 -10.28
C THR A 152 21.16 2.64 -11.09
N ARG A 153 21.60 3.87 -11.35
CA ARG A 153 22.87 4.15 -12.03
C ARG A 153 24.08 3.67 -11.23
N VAL A 154 24.08 3.91 -9.91
CA VAL A 154 25.14 3.40 -9.02
C VAL A 154 25.21 1.88 -9.09
N LEU A 155 24.07 1.19 -8.96
CA LEU A 155 24.01 -0.26 -9.01
C LEU A 155 24.41 -0.81 -10.39
N ALA A 156 24.00 -0.17 -11.48
CA ALA A 156 24.37 -0.55 -12.84
C ALA A 156 25.87 -0.35 -13.13
N SER A 157 26.54 0.54 -12.39
CA SER A 157 27.99 0.71 -12.48
C SER A 157 28.79 -0.38 -11.76
N ILE A 158 28.12 -1.21 -10.95
CA ILE A 158 28.73 -2.36 -10.30
C ILE A 158 28.82 -3.51 -11.32
N ASN A 159 30.01 -4.09 -11.45
CA ASN A 159 30.18 -5.28 -12.28
C ASN A 159 29.51 -6.49 -11.60
N VAL A 160 28.28 -6.80 -12.02
CA VAL A 160 27.46 -7.88 -11.44
C VAL A 160 28.15 -9.25 -11.52
N GLY A 161 29.04 -9.47 -12.48
CA GLY A 161 29.83 -10.70 -12.59
C GLY A 161 30.74 -10.95 -11.38
N GLU A 162 31.19 -9.90 -10.69
CA GLU A 162 32.02 -10.04 -9.49
C GLU A 162 31.19 -10.31 -8.23
N ILE A 163 29.88 -10.00 -8.24
CA ILE A 163 28.99 -10.18 -7.09
C ILE A 163 28.71 -11.67 -6.85
N TYR A 164 28.43 -12.43 -7.92
CA TYR A 164 28.14 -13.87 -7.82
C TYR A 164 29.35 -14.69 -7.37
N ASP A 165 30.57 -14.18 -7.57
CA ASP A 165 31.83 -14.77 -7.11
C ASP A 165 32.35 -14.13 -5.79
N CYS A 166 31.57 -13.24 -5.19
CA CYS A 166 31.93 -12.52 -3.97
C CYS A 166 31.49 -13.31 -2.73
N THR A 167 32.42 -13.58 -1.81
CA THR A 167 32.03 -14.13 -0.50
C THR A 167 31.38 -13.04 0.35
N PRO A 168 30.56 -13.38 1.36
CA PRO A 168 30.01 -12.41 2.30
C PRO A 168 31.07 -11.46 2.90
N GLU A 169 32.28 -11.95 3.17
CA GLU A 169 33.40 -11.16 3.73
C GLU A 169 34.00 -10.18 2.71
N LYS A 170 34.06 -10.56 1.44
CA LYS A 170 34.47 -9.64 0.37
C LYS A 170 33.42 -8.55 0.15
N MET A 171 32.13 -8.90 0.22
CA MET A 171 31.05 -7.91 0.17
C MET A 171 31.12 -6.95 1.36
N ALA A 172 31.33 -7.46 2.58
CA ALA A 172 31.52 -6.62 3.77
C ALA A 172 32.71 -5.66 3.62
N SER A 173 33.86 -6.16 3.15
CA SER A 173 35.06 -5.33 2.91
C SER A 173 34.82 -4.26 1.85
N TRP A 174 34.01 -4.56 0.83
CA TRP A 174 33.61 -3.59 -0.19
C TRP A 174 32.71 -2.49 0.39
N PHE A 175 31.72 -2.84 1.22
CA PHE A 175 30.88 -1.86 1.92
C PHE A 175 31.68 -0.98 2.89
N GLU A 176 32.65 -1.52 3.63
CA GLU A 176 33.54 -0.74 4.50
C GLU A 176 34.30 0.36 3.74
N GLY A 177 34.73 0.06 2.51
CA GLY A 177 35.38 1.02 1.62
C GLY A 177 34.45 2.14 1.10
N LEU A 178 33.13 1.96 1.15
CA LEU A 178 32.14 2.97 0.79
C LEU A 178 31.78 3.90 1.96
N VAL A 179 31.84 3.39 3.20
CA VAL A 179 31.47 4.13 4.42
C VAL A 179 32.62 5.02 4.94
N THR A 180 33.84 4.84 4.44
CA THR A 180 35.04 5.59 4.86
C THR A 180 35.32 6.87 4.03
N ARG A 181 34.31 7.42 3.33
CA ARG A 181 34.40 8.70 2.61
C ARG A 181 33.55 9.80 3.25
#